data_AF-B8F328-F1
#
_entry.id   AF-B8F328-F1
#
_cell.length_a   1.000
_cell.length_b   1.000
_cell.length_c   1.000
_cell.angle_alpha   90.00
_cell.angle_beta   90.00
_cell.angle_gamma   90.00
#
_symmetry.space_group_name_H-M   'P 1'
#
loop_
_entity.id
_entity.type
_entity.pdbx_description
1 polymer ?
#
loop_
_entity_poly.entity_id
_entity_poly.type
_entity_poly.pdbx_seq_one_letter_code
_entity_poly.pdbx_strand_id
1 'polypeptide(L)'
;MVTGITPQLCNQQGLPEPEFAARIHAEFSQPNTCVMGYNNIRYDDEMTRYTFFRNFFDPYEYSWKNGNSRWDLLDVVRACYALRPEGIEWAYDDEGMPSFKLENLTKANGIAHDNAHDAMADVYATIAMAKLIKQKQPKLFDFFLQNRGKKALEEMIDVGEMTPLVHVSGMLGNYRGNTAWVVPLAWHPTNRNAVIVCDLSGNINDLLNEPSEILRERLYTKKAELEAQGLYTVPLKLVHINKCPILAPAKTLLPENATRLGIDRLACLENLKRLKSQKNLVREKVLDIFSEERNYPTSNNIETTLYDGFFEPADKNNMAILRSLKPEELAHHGLKFSDPRIEPLLFHYRARHYAETLTRAEQVRWQKYCYQQLEAKAEAFEQAVDLLSAQYHDNPDKIKLLTDLTAYAAQLMQPKATKSVNSPASELLVSELNQLADQGLSKADKLKAIGALLNKK
;
A
#
# COMPACT_ATOMS: atom_id res chain seq x y z
N MET A 1 -18.39 7.63 4.65
CA MET A 1 -19.60 6.80 4.87
C MET A 1 -19.32 5.55 5.69
N VAL A 2 -18.30 4.73 5.35
CA VAL A 2 -17.95 3.54 6.15
C VAL A 2 -17.47 3.92 7.56
N THR A 3 -16.54 4.86 7.65
CA THR A 3 -15.94 5.28 8.94
C THR A 3 -16.80 6.26 9.74
N GLY A 4 -17.74 6.95 9.10
CA GLY A 4 -18.43 8.09 9.71
C GLY A 4 -17.56 9.32 10.04
N ILE A 5 -16.25 9.27 9.78
CA ILE A 5 -15.30 10.36 10.11
C ILE A 5 -15.25 11.37 8.95
N THR A 6 -15.60 12.62 9.22
CA THR A 6 -15.56 13.73 8.24
C THR A 6 -14.22 14.46 8.26
N PRO A 7 -13.82 15.13 7.16
CA PRO A 7 -12.62 15.98 7.15
C PRO A 7 -12.68 17.08 8.22
N GLN A 8 -13.85 17.62 8.52
CA GLN A 8 -14.06 18.60 9.58
C GLN A 8 -13.72 18.05 10.95
N LEU A 9 -14.18 16.82 11.24
CA LEU A 9 -13.85 16.14 12.48
C LEU A 9 -12.34 15.89 12.59
N CYS A 10 -11.70 15.43 11.51
CA CYS A 10 -10.25 15.27 11.44
C CYS A 10 -9.50 16.59 11.69
N ASN A 11 -9.98 17.71 11.12
CA ASN A 11 -9.36 19.02 11.32
C ASN A 11 -9.52 19.53 12.76
N GLN A 12 -10.61 19.14 13.44
CA GLN A 12 -10.89 19.57 14.80
C GLN A 12 -10.17 18.73 15.86
N GLN A 13 -10.10 17.41 15.67
CA GLN A 13 -9.61 16.46 16.68
C GLN A 13 -8.27 15.82 16.32
N GLY A 14 -7.85 15.91 15.06
CA GLY A 14 -6.65 15.28 14.56
C GLY A 14 -5.37 16.05 14.91
N LEU A 15 -4.26 15.42 14.56
CA LEU A 15 -2.93 16.01 14.64
C LEU A 15 -2.42 16.31 13.22
N PRO A 16 -1.52 17.30 13.04
CA PRO A 16 -0.77 17.44 11.81
C PRO A 16 -0.03 16.13 11.48
N GLU A 17 0.04 15.78 10.18
CA GLU A 17 0.67 14.53 9.71
C GLU A 17 2.09 14.30 10.25
N PRO A 18 2.98 15.31 10.42
CA PRO A 18 4.31 15.10 10.99
C PRO A 18 4.28 14.59 12.44
N GLU A 19 3.38 15.13 13.25
CA GLU A 19 3.22 14.70 14.64
C GLU A 19 2.58 13.31 14.71
N PHE A 20 1.57 13.07 13.86
CA PHE A 20 0.93 11.76 13.73
C PHE A 20 1.93 10.67 13.32
N ALA A 21 2.75 10.95 12.30
CA ALA A 21 3.81 10.06 11.83
C ALA A 21 4.85 9.79 12.93
N ALA A 22 5.27 10.83 13.67
CA ALA A 22 6.22 10.69 14.77
C ALA A 22 5.69 9.79 15.89
N ARG A 23 4.41 9.93 16.27
CA ARG A 23 3.77 9.08 17.29
C ARG A 23 3.70 7.62 16.85
N ILE A 24 3.26 7.34 15.62
CA ILE A 24 3.24 5.97 15.08
C ILE A 24 4.65 5.39 15.02
N HIS A 25 5.61 6.16 14.50
CA HIS A 25 7.00 5.72 14.40
C HIS A 25 7.59 5.39 15.78
N ALA A 26 7.28 6.17 16.82
CA ALA A 26 7.75 5.93 18.18
C ALA A 26 7.25 4.58 18.74
N GLU A 27 5.99 4.22 18.50
CA GLU A 27 5.44 2.92 18.90
C GLU A 27 6.00 1.78 18.04
N PHE A 28 6.02 1.95 16.72
CA PHE A 28 6.44 0.89 15.80
C PHE A 28 7.95 0.57 15.87
N SER A 29 8.77 1.53 16.32
CA SER A 29 10.23 1.38 16.38
C SER A 29 10.76 0.84 17.71
N GLN A 30 9.88 0.55 18.67
CA GLN A 30 10.30 -0.12 19.92
C GLN A 30 10.97 -1.47 19.59
N PRO A 31 12.13 -1.81 20.20
CA PRO A 31 12.84 -3.07 19.91
C PRO A 31 12.00 -4.32 20.16
N ASN A 32 12.20 -5.36 19.34
CA ASN A 32 11.50 -6.64 19.39
C ASN A 32 9.96 -6.55 19.22
N THR A 33 9.48 -5.54 18.50
CA THR A 33 8.05 -5.34 18.25
C THR A 33 7.60 -6.11 17.00
N CYS A 34 6.49 -6.84 17.11
CA CYS A 34 5.78 -7.41 15.96
C CYS A 34 4.56 -6.56 15.64
N VAL A 35 4.68 -5.66 14.65
CA VAL A 35 3.56 -4.83 14.20
C VAL A 35 2.59 -5.70 13.40
N MET A 36 1.33 -5.78 13.82
CA MET A 36 0.33 -6.61 13.16
C MET A 36 -1.06 -6.02 13.24
N GLY A 37 -1.91 -6.40 12.30
CA GLY A 37 -3.33 -6.07 12.26
C GLY A 37 -4.11 -7.14 11.49
N TYR A 38 -5.22 -6.71 10.89
CA TYR A 38 -6.06 -7.56 10.05
C TYR A 38 -6.09 -6.98 8.63
N ASN A 39 -5.46 -7.66 7.67
CA ASN A 39 -5.21 -7.16 6.31
C ASN A 39 -4.21 -5.99 6.24
N ASN A 40 -3.40 -5.78 7.27
CA ASN A 40 -2.49 -4.64 7.36
C ASN A 40 -1.39 -4.68 6.28
N ILE A 41 -0.86 -5.85 5.92
CA ILE A 41 0.27 -5.95 4.99
C ILE A 41 -0.08 -5.40 3.59
N ARG A 42 -1.35 -5.45 3.21
CA ARG A 42 -1.84 -4.99 1.90
C ARG A 42 -2.49 -3.62 1.95
N TYR A 43 -2.70 -3.05 3.15
CA TYR A 43 -3.40 -1.78 3.33
C TYR A 43 -2.70 -0.87 4.34
N ASP A 44 -2.82 -1.13 5.65
CA ASP A 44 -2.31 -0.24 6.70
C ASP A 44 -0.79 -0.06 6.66
N ASP A 45 -0.04 -1.09 6.31
CA ASP A 45 1.40 -1.02 6.12
C ASP A 45 1.78 -0.12 4.94
N GLU A 46 0.97 -0.12 3.87
CA GLU A 46 1.18 0.76 2.72
C GLU A 46 0.87 2.21 3.11
N MET A 47 -0.21 2.45 3.84
CA MET A 47 -0.52 3.77 4.41
C MET A 47 0.59 4.25 5.34
N THR A 48 1.12 3.38 6.19
CA THR A 48 2.25 3.66 7.09
C THR A 48 3.50 4.04 6.28
N ARG A 49 3.86 3.25 5.27
CA ARG A 49 5.03 3.53 4.41
C ARG A 49 4.93 4.88 3.73
N TYR A 50 3.78 5.18 3.12
CA TYR A 50 3.58 6.47 2.46
C TYR A 50 3.54 7.64 3.44
N THR A 51 2.99 7.44 4.64
CA THR A 51 3.01 8.45 5.71
C THR A 51 4.44 8.73 6.16
N PHE A 52 5.23 7.69 6.40
CA PHE A 52 6.65 7.84 6.76
C PHE A 52 7.46 8.48 5.65
N PHE A 53 7.24 8.06 4.40
CA PHE A 53 7.87 8.64 3.21
C PHE A 53 7.64 10.16 3.14
N ARG A 54 6.38 10.60 3.20
CA ARG A 54 6.02 12.03 3.14
C ARG A 54 6.57 12.86 4.31
N ASN A 55 6.83 12.21 5.45
CA ASN A 55 7.29 12.85 6.67
C ASN A 55 8.75 12.52 6.99
N PHE A 56 9.52 12.12 5.97
CA PHE A 56 10.96 11.88 6.01
C PHE A 56 11.43 10.76 6.95
N PHE A 57 10.55 9.92 7.48
CA PHE A 57 10.94 8.70 8.20
C PHE A 57 11.33 7.60 7.21
N ASP A 58 12.18 6.66 7.63
CA ASP A 58 12.44 5.48 6.80
C ASP A 58 11.15 4.63 6.69
N PRO A 59 10.64 4.38 5.46
CA PRO A 59 9.36 3.68 5.30
C PRO A 59 9.38 2.20 5.71
N TYR A 60 10.55 1.61 5.95
CA TYR A 60 10.72 0.16 6.06
C TYR A 60 11.37 -0.30 7.36
N GLU A 61 12.24 0.51 7.97
CA GLU A 61 13.05 0.12 9.14
C GLU A 61 12.23 -0.40 10.32
N TYR A 62 11.04 0.15 10.58
CA TYR A 62 10.15 -0.29 11.65
C TYR A 62 9.81 -1.80 11.58
N SER A 63 9.88 -2.38 10.38
CA SER A 63 9.44 -3.75 10.11
C SER A 63 10.50 -4.83 10.28
N TRP A 64 11.77 -4.46 10.53
CA TRP A 64 12.88 -5.43 10.59
C TRP A 64 14.05 -5.01 11.50
N LYS A 65 14.26 -3.71 11.73
CA LYS A 65 15.37 -3.22 12.55
C LYS A 65 15.15 -3.57 14.02
N ASN A 66 16.23 -3.73 14.80
CA ASN A 66 16.17 -3.98 16.25
C ASN A 66 15.34 -5.22 16.67
N GLY A 67 15.33 -6.27 15.84
CA GLY A 67 14.53 -7.48 16.10
C GLY A 67 13.04 -7.32 15.80
N ASN A 68 12.63 -6.21 15.19
CA ASN A 68 11.23 -5.99 14.83
C ASN A 68 10.80 -6.90 13.67
N SER A 69 9.49 -7.06 13.56
CA SER A 69 8.87 -7.88 12.53
C SER A 69 7.46 -7.36 12.23
N ARG A 70 6.83 -7.95 11.21
CA ARG A 70 5.42 -7.73 10.93
C ARG A 70 4.67 -9.05 10.83
N TRP A 71 3.36 -8.97 10.96
CA TRP A 71 2.46 -10.10 10.72
C TRP A 71 1.07 -9.62 10.32
N ASP A 72 0.23 -10.50 9.79
CA ASP A 72 -1.13 -10.18 9.34
C ASP A 72 -2.06 -11.34 9.71
N LEU A 73 -3.09 -11.05 10.49
CA LEU A 73 -4.00 -12.07 10.99
C LEU A 73 -4.95 -12.61 9.91
N LEU A 74 -5.24 -11.86 8.85
CA LEU A 74 -6.22 -12.27 7.84
C LEU A 74 -5.81 -13.58 7.15
N ASP A 75 -4.56 -13.68 6.69
CA ASP A 75 -4.10 -14.90 6.03
C ASP A 75 -3.91 -16.06 7.03
N VAL A 76 -3.67 -15.77 8.32
CA VAL A 76 -3.66 -16.78 9.39
C VAL A 76 -5.06 -17.35 9.64
N VAL A 77 -6.09 -16.50 9.65
CA VAL A 77 -7.50 -16.90 9.74
C VAL A 77 -7.87 -17.82 8.57
N ARG A 78 -7.52 -17.42 7.34
CA ARG A 78 -7.72 -18.26 6.14
C ARG A 78 -7.00 -19.60 6.27
N ALA A 79 -5.76 -19.60 6.76
CA ALA A 79 -4.98 -20.81 6.97
C ALA A 79 -5.62 -21.72 8.03
N CYS A 80 -6.15 -21.14 9.10
CA CYS A 80 -6.88 -21.88 10.12
C CYS A 80 -8.13 -22.54 9.52
N TYR A 81 -8.97 -21.79 8.80
CA TYR A 81 -10.14 -22.34 8.11
C TYR A 81 -9.78 -23.48 7.15
N ALA A 82 -8.71 -23.30 6.37
CA ALA A 82 -8.34 -24.27 5.35
C ALA A 82 -7.69 -25.54 5.92
N LEU A 83 -6.82 -25.38 6.93
CA LEU A 83 -5.94 -26.45 7.38
C LEU A 83 -6.44 -27.09 8.67
N ARG A 84 -6.98 -26.33 9.62
CA ARG A 84 -7.39 -26.78 10.95
C ARG A 84 -8.64 -26.02 11.42
N PRO A 85 -9.80 -26.26 10.79
CA PRO A 85 -11.01 -25.48 11.06
C PRO A 85 -11.63 -25.76 12.44
N GLU A 86 -11.26 -26.86 13.09
CA GLU A 86 -11.94 -27.36 14.28
C GLU A 86 -11.85 -26.38 15.45
N GLY A 87 -12.97 -26.19 16.15
CA GLY A 87 -13.05 -25.38 17.37
C GLY A 87 -13.27 -23.88 17.15
N ILE A 88 -13.43 -23.43 15.91
CA ILE A 88 -13.80 -22.06 15.53
C ILE A 88 -15.09 -22.13 14.69
N GLU A 89 -16.04 -21.26 15.00
CA GLU A 89 -17.26 -21.11 14.20
C GLU A 89 -16.97 -20.20 13.00
N TRP A 90 -17.25 -20.70 11.80
CA TRP A 90 -16.94 -20.00 10.55
C TRP A 90 -18.18 -19.31 10.00
N ALA A 91 -18.00 -18.06 9.55
CA ALA A 91 -19.06 -17.30 8.90
C ALA A 91 -19.10 -17.61 7.40
N TYR A 92 -20.31 -17.56 6.82
CA TYR A 92 -20.57 -17.79 5.42
C TYR A 92 -21.42 -16.64 4.85
N ASP A 93 -21.30 -16.37 3.56
CA ASP A 93 -22.22 -15.49 2.83
C ASP A 93 -23.48 -16.24 2.36
N ASP A 94 -24.37 -15.52 1.68
CA ASP A 94 -25.67 -16.02 1.24
C ASP A 94 -25.53 -17.15 0.19
N GLU A 95 -24.39 -17.20 -0.51
CA GLU A 95 -24.02 -18.27 -1.44
C GLU A 95 -23.31 -19.46 -0.76
N GLY A 96 -23.16 -19.44 0.57
CA GLY A 96 -22.52 -20.51 1.34
C GLY A 96 -20.98 -20.49 1.26
N MET A 97 -20.39 -19.40 0.80
CA MET A 97 -18.94 -19.24 0.68
C MET A 97 -18.36 -18.68 1.98
N PRO A 98 -17.15 -19.08 2.38
CA PRO A 98 -16.58 -18.62 3.65
C PRO A 98 -16.32 -17.10 3.62
N SER A 99 -16.77 -16.42 4.68
CA SER A 99 -16.57 -15.00 4.89
C SER A 99 -15.47 -14.77 5.93
N PHE A 100 -14.42 -14.06 5.52
CA PHE A 100 -13.29 -13.69 6.38
C PHE A 100 -13.34 -12.21 6.80
N LYS A 101 -14.54 -11.61 6.80
CA LYS A 101 -14.74 -10.28 7.36
C LYS A 101 -14.67 -10.36 8.87
N LEU A 102 -13.96 -9.43 9.52
CA LEU A 102 -13.69 -9.50 10.94
C LEU A 102 -14.99 -9.44 11.75
N GLU A 103 -15.92 -8.56 11.37
CA GLU A 103 -17.24 -8.41 11.97
C GLU A 103 -18.09 -9.68 11.91
N ASN A 104 -18.00 -10.43 10.82
CA ASN A 104 -18.74 -11.68 10.64
C ASN A 104 -18.15 -12.79 11.52
N LEU A 105 -16.81 -12.89 11.58
CA LEU A 105 -16.12 -13.90 12.38
C LEU A 105 -16.28 -13.65 13.89
N THR A 106 -16.17 -12.40 14.34
CA THR A 106 -16.39 -12.08 15.76
C THR A 106 -17.81 -12.41 16.18
N LYS A 107 -18.80 -12.06 15.35
CA LYS A 107 -20.21 -12.41 15.59
C LYS A 107 -20.43 -13.92 15.67
N ALA A 108 -19.87 -14.68 14.73
CA ALA A 108 -20.00 -16.14 14.70
C ALA A 108 -19.40 -16.82 15.95
N ASN A 109 -18.37 -16.22 16.56
CA ASN A 109 -17.67 -16.78 17.72
C ASN A 109 -18.07 -16.12 19.06
N GLY A 110 -19.13 -15.31 19.09
CA GLY A 110 -19.59 -14.65 20.31
C GLY A 110 -18.60 -13.64 20.89
N ILE A 111 -17.74 -13.05 20.05
CA ILE A 111 -16.78 -12.02 20.44
C ILE A 111 -17.46 -10.66 20.29
N ALA A 112 -17.43 -9.86 21.36
CA ALA A 112 -17.94 -8.49 21.35
C ALA A 112 -17.20 -7.66 20.29
N HIS A 113 -17.96 -6.98 19.45
CA HIS A 113 -17.45 -6.13 18.38
C HIS A 113 -18.43 -4.95 18.21
N ASP A 114 -18.47 -4.11 19.23
CA ASP A 114 -19.34 -2.93 19.25
C ASP A 114 -18.76 -1.87 18.31
N ASN A 115 -19.60 -1.30 17.43
CA ASN A 115 -19.22 -0.31 16.41
C ASN A 115 -18.08 -0.76 15.48
N ALA A 116 -18.32 -1.80 14.69
CA ALA A 116 -17.42 -2.17 13.59
C ALA A 116 -17.05 -0.94 12.75
N HIS A 117 -15.78 -0.84 12.36
CA HIS A 117 -15.15 0.33 11.72
C HIS A 117 -14.79 1.51 12.64
N ASP A 118 -14.90 1.36 13.96
CA ASP A 118 -14.06 2.10 14.91
C ASP A 118 -12.68 1.43 15.00
N ALA A 119 -11.62 2.23 14.91
CA ALA A 119 -10.24 1.72 14.87
C ALA A 119 -9.89 0.92 16.14
N MET A 120 -10.38 1.34 17.31
CA MET A 120 -10.11 0.64 18.56
C MET A 120 -10.91 -0.66 18.68
N ALA A 121 -12.18 -0.66 18.25
CA ALA A 121 -13.00 -1.87 18.19
C ALA A 121 -12.38 -2.94 17.28
N ASP A 122 -11.92 -2.56 16.08
CA ASP A 122 -11.24 -3.46 15.15
C ASP A 122 -9.92 -4.02 15.71
N VAL A 123 -9.17 -3.22 16.48
CA VAL A 123 -7.97 -3.68 17.20
C VAL A 123 -8.32 -4.75 18.24
N TYR A 124 -9.32 -4.51 19.09
CA TYR A 124 -9.74 -5.50 20.09
C TYR A 124 -10.31 -6.77 19.47
N ALA A 125 -11.10 -6.64 18.40
CA ALA A 125 -11.60 -7.76 17.62
C ALA A 125 -10.46 -8.60 17.03
N THR A 126 -9.43 -7.94 16.46
CA THR A 126 -8.23 -8.61 15.95
C THR A 126 -7.49 -9.37 17.05
N ILE A 127 -7.28 -8.75 18.23
CA ILE A 127 -6.64 -9.40 19.37
C ILE A 127 -7.46 -10.61 19.84
N ALA A 128 -8.79 -10.48 19.92
CA ALA A 128 -9.68 -11.55 20.35
C ALA A 128 -9.65 -12.74 19.38
N MET A 129 -9.67 -12.48 18.08
CA MET A 129 -9.52 -13.52 17.05
C MET A 129 -8.15 -14.20 17.11
N ALA A 130 -7.07 -13.45 17.32
CA ALA A 130 -5.73 -14.04 17.48
C ALA A 130 -5.66 -14.94 18.72
N LYS A 131 -6.24 -14.52 19.85
CA LYS A 131 -6.35 -15.34 21.07
C LYS A 131 -7.16 -16.61 20.83
N LEU A 132 -8.30 -16.50 20.13
CA LEU A 132 -9.14 -17.64 19.80
C LEU A 132 -8.37 -18.68 18.97
N ILE A 133 -7.71 -18.25 17.89
CA ILE A 133 -6.90 -19.16 17.05
C ILE A 133 -5.76 -19.77 17.86
N LYS A 134 -5.06 -18.98 18.67
CA LYS A 134 -3.98 -19.50 19.53
C LYS A 134 -4.49 -20.54 20.54
N GLN A 135 -5.69 -20.35 21.09
CA GLN A 135 -6.29 -21.29 22.04
C GLN A 135 -6.75 -22.58 21.36
N LYS A 136 -7.42 -22.49 20.21
CA LYS A 136 -8.03 -23.64 19.53
C LYS A 136 -7.03 -24.41 18.67
N GLN A 137 -6.08 -23.70 18.06
CA GLN A 137 -5.10 -24.24 17.11
C GLN A 137 -3.67 -23.73 17.42
N PRO A 138 -3.13 -24.00 18.63
CA PRO A 138 -1.85 -23.44 19.07
C PRO A 138 -0.67 -23.79 18.16
N LYS A 139 -0.58 -25.05 17.69
CA LYS A 139 0.49 -25.49 16.79
C LYS A 139 0.49 -24.75 15.45
N LEU A 140 -0.71 -24.46 14.91
CA LEU A 140 -0.86 -23.70 13.67
C LEU A 140 -0.44 -22.25 13.87
N PHE A 141 -0.92 -21.63 14.97
CA PHE A 141 -0.58 -20.27 15.31
C PHE A 141 0.93 -20.09 15.50
N ASP A 142 1.56 -20.94 16.31
CA ASP A 142 2.99 -20.89 16.59
C ASP A 142 3.83 -21.14 15.33
N PHE A 143 3.43 -22.10 14.50
CA PHE A 143 4.10 -22.39 13.23
C PHE A 143 4.12 -21.16 12.32
N PHE A 144 2.98 -20.52 12.06
CA PHE A 144 2.93 -19.36 11.16
C PHE A 144 3.54 -18.11 11.78
N LEU A 145 3.47 -17.94 13.10
CA LEU A 145 4.17 -16.87 13.78
C LEU A 145 5.68 -17.05 13.60
N GLN A 146 6.24 -18.22 13.89
CA GLN A 146 7.68 -18.48 13.76
C GLN A 146 8.18 -18.37 12.31
N ASN A 147 7.36 -18.75 11.33
CA ASN A 147 7.71 -18.73 9.91
C ASN A 147 7.27 -17.45 9.18
N ARG A 148 6.90 -16.38 9.88
CA ARG A 148 6.46 -15.11 9.25
C ARG A 148 7.56 -14.34 8.51
N GLY A 149 8.82 -14.60 8.85
CA GLY A 149 9.98 -13.89 8.34
C GLY A 149 10.54 -14.50 7.06
N LYS A 150 11.16 -13.66 6.22
CA LYS A 150 11.73 -14.05 4.91
C LYS A 150 12.65 -15.27 4.99
N LYS A 151 13.53 -15.33 6.00
CA LYS A 151 14.56 -16.37 6.12
C LYS A 151 13.95 -17.76 6.30
N ALA A 152 12.96 -17.87 7.20
CA ALA A 152 12.27 -19.13 7.45
C ALA A 152 11.48 -19.61 6.21
N LEU A 153 10.90 -18.66 5.46
CA LEU A 153 10.21 -18.98 4.20
C LEU A 153 11.18 -19.40 3.10
N GLU A 154 12.33 -18.73 2.96
CA GLU A 154 13.40 -19.10 2.02
C GLU A 154 13.88 -20.54 2.26
N GLU A 155 14.08 -20.93 3.53
CA GLU A 155 14.47 -22.28 3.92
C GLU A 155 13.42 -23.34 3.53
N MET A 156 12.15 -22.95 3.40
CA MET A 156 11.04 -23.85 3.01
C MET A 156 10.89 -23.98 1.48
N ILE A 157 11.46 -23.04 0.71
CA ILE A 157 11.29 -22.94 -0.74
C ILE A 157 12.45 -23.66 -1.45
N ASP A 158 12.15 -24.81 -2.06
CA ASP A 158 13.09 -25.53 -2.90
C ASP A 158 12.67 -25.50 -4.38
N VAL A 159 13.20 -24.52 -5.10
CA VAL A 159 13.07 -24.37 -6.56
C VAL A 159 13.80 -25.48 -7.31
N GLY A 160 14.88 -26.01 -6.73
CA GLY A 160 15.69 -27.07 -7.34
C GLY A 160 14.88 -28.36 -7.44
N GLU A 161 14.45 -28.90 -6.32
CA GLU A 161 13.67 -30.14 -6.31
C GLU A 161 12.20 -29.95 -6.67
N MET A 162 11.77 -28.70 -6.92
CA MET A 162 10.37 -28.35 -7.15
C MET A 162 9.50 -28.96 -6.05
N THR A 163 9.87 -28.71 -4.79
CA THR A 163 9.21 -29.31 -3.63
C THR A 163 7.84 -28.65 -3.44
N PRO A 164 6.73 -29.40 -3.48
CA PRO A 164 5.40 -28.82 -3.34
C PRO A 164 5.16 -28.30 -1.92
N LEU A 165 4.46 -27.18 -1.84
CA LEU A 165 4.02 -26.52 -0.62
C LEU A 165 2.52 -26.35 -0.65
N VAL A 166 1.89 -26.21 0.51
CA VAL A 166 0.56 -25.60 0.58
C VAL A 166 0.71 -24.09 0.70
N HIS A 167 -0.06 -23.35 -0.09
CA HIS A 167 -0.13 -21.90 -0.03
C HIS A 167 -1.57 -21.47 0.24
N VAL A 168 -1.74 -20.53 1.16
CA VAL A 168 -3.03 -19.88 1.43
C VAL A 168 -2.92 -18.39 1.09
N SER A 169 -3.84 -17.90 0.27
CA SER A 169 -3.87 -16.51 -0.18
C SER A 169 -5.25 -16.14 -0.72
N GLY A 170 -5.76 -14.96 -0.36
CA GLY A 170 -7.03 -14.44 -0.89
C GLY A 170 -7.14 -14.47 -2.43
N MET A 171 -6.02 -14.36 -3.16
CA MET A 171 -6.00 -14.44 -4.63
C MET A 171 -6.41 -15.82 -5.19
N LEU A 172 -6.37 -16.87 -4.37
CA LEU A 172 -6.75 -18.23 -4.77
C LEU A 172 -8.29 -18.41 -4.75
N GLY A 173 -9.03 -17.46 -4.17
CA GLY A 173 -10.50 -17.45 -4.17
C GLY A 173 -11.15 -18.24 -3.03
N ASN A 174 -12.31 -17.78 -2.58
CA ASN A 174 -13.00 -18.36 -1.42
C ASN A 174 -13.56 -19.77 -1.71
N TYR A 175 -13.80 -20.11 -2.98
CA TYR A 175 -14.42 -21.38 -3.41
C TYR A 175 -13.62 -22.62 -3.03
N ARG A 176 -12.32 -22.45 -2.79
CA ARG A 176 -11.39 -23.49 -2.32
C ARG A 176 -10.71 -23.11 -1.01
N GLY A 177 -11.40 -22.31 -0.18
CA GLY A 177 -10.88 -21.80 1.09
C GLY A 177 -9.54 -21.08 0.95
N ASN A 178 -9.37 -20.32 -0.14
CA ASN A 178 -8.15 -19.58 -0.45
C ASN A 178 -6.87 -20.45 -0.51
N THR A 179 -6.97 -21.74 -0.81
CA THR A 179 -5.87 -22.70 -0.64
C THR A 179 -5.53 -23.43 -1.93
N ALA A 180 -4.24 -23.69 -2.14
CA ALA A 180 -3.74 -24.52 -3.23
C ALA A 180 -2.47 -25.27 -2.81
N TRP A 181 -2.22 -26.41 -3.45
CA TRP A 181 -0.84 -26.89 -3.56
C TRP A 181 -0.14 -26.11 -4.67
N VAL A 182 1.02 -25.57 -4.32
CA VAL A 182 1.87 -24.82 -5.24
C VAL A 182 3.24 -25.45 -5.32
N VAL A 183 3.92 -25.24 -6.45
CA VAL A 183 5.31 -25.63 -6.62
C VAL A 183 6.16 -24.43 -7.03
N PRO A 184 7.28 -24.15 -6.36
CA PRO A 184 8.18 -23.07 -6.75
C PRO A 184 8.93 -23.44 -8.04
N LEU A 185 8.95 -22.53 -9.01
CA LEU A 185 9.55 -22.73 -10.33
C LEU A 185 10.84 -21.95 -10.54
N ALA A 186 10.88 -20.71 -10.06
CA ALA A 186 12.04 -19.82 -10.15
C ALA A 186 11.91 -18.67 -9.14
N TRP A 187 13.05 -18.11 -8.73
CA TRP A 187 13.07 -16.78 -8.15
C TRP A 187 12.80 -15.74 -9.23
N HIS A 188 12.10 -14.67 -8.90
CA HIS A 188 11.80 -13.59 -9.84
C HIS A 188 13.11 -12.91 -10.29
N PRO A 189 13.27 -12.56 -11.59
CA PRO A 189 14.54 -12.04 -12.12
C PRO A 189 14.99 -10.72 -11.47
N THR A 190 14.07 -9.79 -11.22
CA THR A 190 14.39 -8.47 -10.66
C THR A 190 13.98 -8.31 -9.19
N ASN A 191 12.79 -8.78 -8.79
CA ASN A 191 12.33 -8.71 -7.40
C ASN A 191 12.87 -9.86 -6.53
N ARG A 192 13.94 -9.60 -5.78
CA ARG A 192 14.59 -10.57 -4.87
C ARG A 192 13.68 -11.14 -3.78
N ASN A 193 12.56 -10.49 -3.46
CA ASN A 193 11.61 -10.96 -2.45
C ASN A 193 10.43 -11.75 -3.07
N ALA A 194 10.47 -12.10 -4.35
CA ALA A 194 9.39 -12.82 -5.03
C ALA A 194 9.87 -14.17 -5.58
N VAL A 195 9.12 -15.22 -5.29
CA VAL A 195 9.24 -16.53 -5.94
C VAL A 195 8.04 -16.74 -6.87
N ILE A 196 8.32 -17.21 -8.09
CA ILE A 196 7.31 -17.62 -9.07
C ILE A 196 6.88 -19.04 -8.71
N VAL A 197 5.60 -19.21 -8.38
CA VAL A 197 5.01 -20.50 -8.06
C VAL A 197 3.94 -20.87 -9.08
N CYS A 198 3.78 -22.17 -9.32
CA CYS A 198 2.68 -22.71 -10.12
C CYS A 198 1.62 -23.33 -9.21
N ASP A 199 0.36 -22.98 -9.44
CA ASP A 199 -0.81 -23.61 -8.83
C ASP A 199 -1.05 -24.98 -9.47
N LEU A 200 -0.82 -26.05 -8.70
CA LEU A 200 -0.92 -27.43 -9.20
C LEU A 200 -2.36 -27.86 -9.50
N SER A 201 -3.36 -27.10 -9.06
CA SER A 201 -4.77 -27.34 -9.43
C SER A 201 -5.16 -26.69 -10.76
N GLY A 202 -4.30 -25.86 -11.34
CA GLY A 202 -4.58 -25.15 -12.59
C GLY A 202 -4.24 -25.94 -13.86
N ASN A 203 -4.58 -25.35 -15.02
CA ASN A 203 -4.24 -25.93 -16.31
C ASN A 203 -2.75 -25.74 -16.64
N ILE A 204 -1.92 -26.74 -16.32
CA ILE A 204 -0.50 -26.73 -16.66
C ILE A 204 -0.22 -27.03 -18.14
N ASN A 205 -1.20 -27.54 -18.90
CA ASN A 205 -0.99 -27.90 -20.29
C ASN A 205 -0.64 -26.66 -21.13
N ASP A 206 -1.37 -25.57 -20.91
CA ASP A 206 -1.12 -24.29 -21.58
C ASP A 206 0.27 -23.77 -21.16
N LEU A 207 0.62 -23.86 -19.88
CA LEU A 207 1.95 -23.48 -19.39
C LEU A 207 3.07 -24.27 -20.10
N LEU A 208 2.86 -25.55 -20.41
CA LEU A 208 3.86 -26.38 -21.10
C LEU A 208 3.94 -26.09 -22.60
N ASN A 209 2.81 -25.85 -23.26
CA ASN A 209 2.74 -25.84 -24.73
C ASN A 209 2.64 -24.44 -25.35
N GLU A 210 2.11 -23.45 -24.64
CA GLU A 210 1.94 -22.09 -25.19
C GLU A 210 3.24 -21.27 -25.10
N PRO A 211 3.48 -20.33 -26.02
CA PRO A 211 4.56 -19.34 -25.95
C PRO A 211 4.44 -18.43 -24.70
N SER A 212 5.59 -17.98 -24.19
CA SER A 212 5.66 -17.08 -23.04
C SER A 212 4.94 -15.76 -23.27
N GLU A 213 4.96 -15.22 -24.49
CA GLU A 213 4.31 -13.96 -24.85
C GLU A 213 2.79 -14.04 -24.68
N ILE A 214 2.18 -15.13 -25.16
CA ILE A 214 0.74 -15.39 -25.02
C ILE A 214 0.38 -15.60 -23.55
N LEU A 215 1.17 -16.38 -22.82
CA LEU A 215 0.95 -16.60 -21.40
C LEU A 215 1.09 -15.31 -20.60
N ARG A 216 2.03 -14.44 -20.96
CA ARG A 216 2.22 -13.14 -20.31
C ARG A 216 1.00 -12.25 -20.53
N GLU A 217 0.48 -12.16 -21.76
CA GLU A 217 -0.77 -11.43 -22.03
C GLU A 217 -1.91 -11.98 -21.17
N ARG A 218 -2.17 -13.30 -21.23
CA ARG A 218 -3.22 -13.95 -20.45
C ARG A 218 -3.06 -13.77 -18.93
N LEU A 219 -1.83 -13.78 -18.41
CA LEU A 219 -1.55 -13.60 -16.97
C LEU A 219 -2.07 -12.25 -16.45
N TYR A 220 -2.13 -11.25 -17.32
CA TYR A 220 -2.56 -9.89 -16.97
C TYR A 220 -3.94 -9.51 -17.52
N THR A 221 -4.63 -10.44 -18.18
CA THR A 221 -6.02 -10.29 -18.61
C THR A 221 -6.95 -10.70 -17.47
N LYS A 222 -8.09 -10.02 -17.31
CA LYS A 222 -9.04 -10.35 -16.26
C LYS A 222 -9.62 -11.74 -16.50
N LYS A 223 -9.80 -12.51 -15.42
CA LYS A 223 -10.38 -13.86 -15.47
C LYS A 223 -11.69 -13.93 -16.28
N ALA A 224 -12.62 -13.01 -16.05
CA ALA A 224 -13.90 -12.97 -16.75
C ALA A 224 -13.75 -12.77 -18.28
N GLU A 225 -12.74 -12.00 -18.71
CA GLU A 225 -12.46 -11.77 -20.13
C GLU A 225 -11.87 -13.03 -20.79
N LEU A 226 -10.99 -13.76 -20.08
CA LEU A 226 -10.47 -15.06 -20.54
C LEU A 226 -11.57 -16.12 -20.63
N GLU A 227 -12.44 -16.20 -19.61
CA GLU A 227 -13.55 -17.15 -19.58
C GLU A 227 -14.53 -16.91 -20.72
N ALA A 228 -14.83 -15.65 -21.06
CA ALA A 228 -15.66 -15.29 -22.21
C ALA A 228 -15.06 -15.75 -23.55
N GLN A 229 -13.75 -15.94 -23.62
CA GLN A 229 -13.02 -16.44 -24.79
C GLN A 229 -12.79 -17.96 -24.74
N GLY A 230 -13.25 -18.66 -23.69
CA GLY A 230 -12.98 -20.08 -23.48
C GLY A 230 -11.52 -20.38 -23.12
N LEU A 231 -10.77 -19.39 -22.65
CA LEU A 231 -9.36 -19.51 -22.27
C LEU A 231 -9.20 -19.70 -20.75
N TYR A 232 -8.15 -20.42 -20.36
CA TYR A 232 -7.80 -20.60 -18.96
C TYR A 232 -6.88 -19.49 -18.46
N THR A 233 -7.01 -19.15 -17.17
CA THR A 233 -6.01 -18.34 -16.47
C THR A 233 -4.69 -19.10 -16.39
N VAL A 234 -3.57 -18.39 -16.60
CA VAL A 234 -2.23 -18.96 -16.43
C VAL A 234 -2.03 -19.34 -14.96
N PRO A 235 -1.65 -20.59 -14.63
CA PRO A 235 -1.59 -21.07 -13.25
C PRO A 235 -0.32 -20.59 -12.53
N LEU A 236 0.10 -19.35 -12.76
CA LEU A 236 1.30 -18.76 -12.17
C LEU A 236 0.92 -17.66 -11.17
N LYS A 237 1.67 -17.58 -10.09
CA LYS A 237 1.53 -16.53 -9.08
C LYS A 237 2.89 -16.16 -8.51
N LEU A 238 3.05 -14.89 -8.15
CA LEU A 238 4.15 -14.45 -7.29
C LEU A 238 3.80 -14.62 -5.82
N VAL A 239 4.69 -15.25 -5.07
CA VAL A 239 4.68 -15.28 -3.60
C VAL A 239 5.77 -14.34 -3.10
N HIS A 240 5.37 -13.27 -2.41
CA HIS A 240 6.29 -12.27 -1.87
C HIS A 240 6.68 -12.61 -0.43
N ILE A 241 7.90 -13.10 -0.20
CA ILE A 241 8.36 -13.62 1.10
C ILE A 241 8.47 -12.53 2.19
N ASN A 242 8.53 -11.26 1.81
CA ASN A 242 8.52 -10.12 2.74
C ASN A 242 7.10 -9.63 3.12
N LYS A 243 6.06 -10.31 2.63
CA LYS A 243 4.63 -10.02 2.90
C LYS A 243 3.95 -11.12 3.72
N CYS A 244 4.72 -11.80 4.58
CA CYS A 244 4.27 -12.88 5.47
C CYS A 244 3.33 -13.91 4.80
N PRO A 245 3.67 -14.44 3.60
CA PRO A 245 2.80 -15.38 2.91
C PRO A 245 2.66 -16.68 3.71
N ILE A 246 1.46 -17.24 3.70
CA ILE A 246 1.21 -18.54 4.30
C ILE A 246 1.77 -19.62 3.39
N LEU A 247 2.88 -20.21 3.80
CA LEU A 247 3.47 -21.41 3.21
C LEU A 247 3.65 -22.47 4.30
N ALA A 248 3.38 -23.73 3.95
CA ALA A 248 3.71 -24.87 4.79
C ALA A 248 4.06 -26.09 3.91
N PRO A 249 4.72 -27.13 4.45
CA PRO A 249 4.96 -28.37 3.70
C PRO A 249 3.65 -28.95 3.14
N ALA A 250 3.67 -29.51 1.92
CA ALA A 250 2.47 -30.02 1.25
C ALA A 250 1.60 -30.96 2.12
N LYS A 251 2.24 -31.78 2.98
CA LYS A 251 1.56 -32.70 3.92
C LYS A 251 0.68 -32.02 4.97
N THR A 252 0.80 -30.70 5.14
CA THR A 252 -0.01 -29.92 6.09
C THR A 252 -1.48 -29.88 5.67
N LEU A 253 -1.73 -29.92 4.35
CA LEU A 253 -3.06 -30.12 3.78
C LEU A 253 -3.41 -31.62 3.83
N LEU A 254 -4.25 -31.98 4.79
CA LEU A 254 -4.71 -33.36 4.98
C LEU A 254 -5.71 -33.75 3.89
N PRO A 255 -5.82 -35.04 3.52
CA PRO A 255 -6.75 -35.52 2.48
C PRO A 255 -8.19 -35.04 2.70
N GLU A 256 -8.71 -35.15 3.92
CA GLU A 256 -10.05 -34.75 4.32
C GLU A 256 -10.30 -33.24 4.13
N ASN A 257 -9.29 -32.41 4.42
CA ASN A 257 -9.37 -30.98 4.19
C ASN A 257 -9.28 -30.64 2.71
N ALA A 258 -8.45 -31.35 1.94
CA ALA A 258 -8.42 -31.18 0.49
C ALA A 258 -9.78 -31.53 -0.14
N THR A 259 -10.42 -32.63 0.28
CA THR A 259 -11.78 -32.99 -0.16
C THR A 259 -12.80 -31.91 0.22
N ARG A 260 -12.78 -31.41 1.47
CA ARG A 260 -13.68 -30.32 1.92
C ARG A 260 -13.50 -29.04 1.10
N LEU A 261 -12.29 -28.75 0.65
CA LEU A 261 -11.94 -27.57 -0.14
C LEU A 261 -12.05 -27.79 -1.65
N GLY A 262 -12.44 -28.98 -2.12
CA GLY A 262 -12.52 -29.29 -3.55
C GLY A 262 -11.17 -29.35 -4.27
N ILE A 263 -10.09 -29.67 -3.57
CA ILE A 263 -8.73 -29.75 -4.12
C ILE A 263 -8.41 -31.21 -4.46
N ASP A 264 -8.30 -31.53 -5.75
CA ASP A 264 -7.88 -32.86 -6.22
C ASP A 264 -6.36 -33.05 -6.07
N ARG A 265 -5.97 -33.78 -5.03
CA ARG A 265 -4.57 -34.08 -4.72
C ARG A 265 -3.91 -34.99 -5.76
N LEU A 266 -4.66 -35.92 -6.37
CA LEU A 266 -4.11 -36.82 -7.38
C LEU A 266 -3.80 -36.05 -8.67
N ALA A 267 -4.74 -35.20 -9.11
CA ALA A 267 -4.51 -34.31 -10.24
C ALA A 267 -3.31 -33.38 -10.01
N CYS A 268 -3.18 -32.82 -8.80
CA CYS A 268 -2.02 -31.98 -8.46
C CYS A 268 -0.68 -32.75 -8.52
N LEU A 269 -0.64 -34.01 -8.09
CA LEU A 269 0.57 -34.84 -8.15
C LEU A 269 0.93 -35.22 -9.59
N GLU A 270 -0.05 -35.51 -10.43
CA GLU A 270 0.19 -35.76 -11.85
C GLU A 270 0.71 -34.49 -12.55
N ASN A 271 0.13 -33.33 -12.23
CA ASN A 271 0.63 -32.06 -12.72
C ASN A 271 2.07 -31.78 -12.27
N LEU A 272 2.40 -32.07 -11.01
CA LEU A 272 3.76 -31.95 -10.50
C LEU A 272 4.74 -32.84 -11.28
N LYS A 273 4.35 -34.09 -11.55
CA LYS A 273 5.17 -35.04 -12.32
C LYS A 273 5.45 -34.53 -13.74
N ARG A 274 4.43 -33.99 -14.42
CA ARG A 274 4.55 -33.38 -15.75
C ARG A 274 5.44 -32.13 -15.74
N LEU A 275 5.33 -31.28 -14.73
CA LEU A 275 6.21 -30.11 -14.60
C LEU A 275 7.66 -30.52 -14.35
N LYS A 276 7.89 -31.52 -13.48
CA LYS A 276 9.24 -32.02 -13.19
C LYS A 276 9.92 -32.65 -14.41
N SER A 277 9.18 -33.36 -15.26
CA SER A 277 9.75 -33.94 -16.49
C SER A 277 10.19 -32.89 -17.51
N GLN A 278 9.69 -31.65 -17.40
CA GLN A 278 10.02 -30.52 -18.27
C GLN A 278 10.58 -29.32 -17.49
N LYS A 279 11.25 -29.59 -16.35
CA LYS A 279 11.70 -28.56 -15.40
C LYS A 279 12.48 -27.41 -16.03
N ASN A 280 13.44 -27.69 -16.90
CA ASN A 280 14.27 -26.66 -17.53
C ASN A 280 13.45 -25.76 -18.45
N LEU A 281 12.59 -26.37 -19.29
CA LEU A 281 11.70 -25.64 -20.19
C LEU A 281 10.74 -24.71 -19.42
N VAL A 282 10.10 -25.23 -18.38
CA VAL A 282 9.17 -24.44 -17.55
C VAL A 282 9.90 -23.29 -16.87
N ARG A 283 11.10 -23.55 -16.32
CA ARG A 283 11.89 -22.53 -15.64
C ARG A 283 12.29 -21.39 -16.59
N GLU A 284 12.78 -21.70 -17.78
CA GLU A 284 13.11 -20.71 -18.80
C GLU A 284 11.87 -19.89 -19.18
N LYS A 285 10.75 -20.57 -19.46
CA LYS A 285 9.50 -19.93 -19.85
C LYS A 285 8.96 -18.97 -18.79
N VAL A 286 8.96 -19.36 -17.51
CA VAL A 286 8.48 -18.45 -16.46
C VAL A 286 9.44 -17.29 -16.21
N LEU A 287 10.74 -17.48 -16.36
CA LEU A 287 11.69 -16.37 -16.27
C LEU A 287 11.44 -15.36 -17.40
N ASP A 288 11.18 -15.83 -18.61
CA ASP A 288 10.85 -14.97 -19.75
C ASP A 288 9.55 -14.19 -19.51
N ILE A 289 8.46 -14.85 -19.07
CA ILE A 289 7.18 -14.21 -18.72
C ILE A 289 7.34 -13.05 -17.72
N PHE A 290 8.22 -13.21 -16.73
CA PHE A 290 8.44 -12.24 -15.65
C PHE A 290 9.67 -11.34 -15.85
N SER A 291 10.37 -11.44 -16.98
CA SER A 291 11.55 -10.62 -17.29
C SER A 291 11.20 -9.21 -17.78
N GLU A 292 10.04 -9.06 -18.43
CA GLU A 292 9.61 -7.78 -18.97
C GLU A 292 9.08 -6.87 -17.85
N GLU A 293 9.77 -5.76 -17.65
CA GLU A 293 9.29 -4.69 -16.76
C GLU A 293 8.21 -3.89 -17.47
N ARG A 294 7.04 -3.80 -16.85
CA ARG A 294 5.98 -2.92 -17.32
C ARG A 294 6.41 -1.47 -17.13
N ASN A 295 6.56 -0.76 -18.24
CA ASN A 295 6.76 0.68 -18.22
C ASN A 295 5.44 1.37 -17.89
N TYR A 296 5.32 1.82 -16.65
CA TYR A 296 4.25 2.72 -16.25
C TYR A 296 4.68 4.17 -16.50
N PRO A 297 3.77 5.06 -16.91
CA PRO A 297 4.07 6.47 -16.99
C PRO A 297 4.48 6.98 -15.60
N THR A 298 5.56 7.76 -15.54
CA THR A 298 6.01 8.38 -14.29
C THR A 298 4.91 9.25 -13.72
N SER A 299 4.64 9.12 -12.42
CA SER A 299 3.67 9.98 -11.75
C SER A 299 4.21 11.39 -11.63
N ASN A 300 3.39 12.37 -12.00
CA ASN A 300 3.70 13.79 -11.75
C ASN A 300 3.56 14.16 -10.26
N ASN A 301 2.96 13.29 -9.44
CA ASN A 301 2.86 13.49 -8.00
C ASN A 301 4.02 12.81 -7.29
N ILE A 302 4.97 13.60 -6.76
CA ILE A 302 6.14 13.06 -6.08
C ILE A 302 5.80 12.17 -4.89
N GLU A 303 4.66 12.39 -4.23
CA GLU A 303 4.26 11.61 -3.07
C GLU A 303 3.85 10.17 -3.39
N THR A 304 3.64 9.84 -4.67
CA THR A 304 3.34 8.48 -5.13
C THR A 304 4.58 7.74 -5.65
N THR A 305 5.78 8.31 -5.47
CA THR A 305 7.04 7.77 -6.00
C THR A 305 7.84 6.94 -4.98
N LEU A 306 7.20 6.51 -3.89
CA LEU A 306 7.82 5.68 -2.84
C LEU A 306 8.58 4.47 -3.41
N TYR A 307 7.99 3.82 -4.41
CA TYR A 307 8.51 2.58 -4.98
C TYR A 307 9.46 2.78 -6.18
N ASP A 308 9.81 4.03 -6.52
CA ASP A 308 10.74 4.35 -7.61
C ASP A 308 12.21 4.04 -7.24
N GLY A 309 12.48 3.75 -5.97
CA GLY A 309 13.81 3.38 -5.48
C GLY A 309 13.96 3.54 -3.97
N PHE A 310 14.97 2.90 -3.41
CA PHE A 310 15.36 3.09 -2.01
C PHE A 310 16.25 4.32 -1.86
N PHE A 311 16.13 5.04 -0.75
CA PHE A 311 17.06 6.10 -0.40
C PHE A 311 18.41 5.54 0.04
N GLU A 312 19.49 6.20 -0.39
CA GLU A 312 20.85 5.88 0.03
C GLU A 312 21.09 6.20 1.52
N PRO A 313 22.03 5.53 2.20
CA PRO A 313 22.30 5.77 3.63
C PRO A 313 22.62 7.23 3.97
N ALA A 314 23.32 7.95 3.09
CA ALA A 314 23.63 9.37 3.28
C ALA A 314 22.34 10.23 3.28
N ASP A 315 21.44 9.98 2.34
CA ASP A 315 20.16 10.67 2.26
C ASP A 315 19.28 10.35 3.47
N LYS A 316 19.26 9.09 3.94
CA LYS A 316 18.55 8.71 5.18
C LYS A 316 19.05 9.46 6.40
N ASN A 317 20.37 9.59 6.55
CA ASN A 317 20.97 10.36 7.64
C ASN A 317 20.60 11.84 7.53
N ASN A 318 20.67 12.43 6.34
CA ASN A 318 20.29 13.82 6.13
C ASN A 318 18.79 14.06 6.37
N MET A 319 17.91 13.14 5.95
CA MET A 319 16.49 13.20 6.28
C MET A 319 16.24 13.13 7.80
N ALA A 320 17.04 12.37 8.54
CA ALA A 320 16.96 12.36 10.01
C ALA A 320 17.36 13.70 10.63
N ILE A 321 18.40 14.35 10.12
CA ILE A 321 18.79 15.70 10.54
C ILE A 321 17.69 16.70 10.17
N LEU A 322 17.14 16.60 8.95
CA LEU A 322 16.07 17.47 8.45
C LEU A 322 14.85 17.47 9.39
N ARG A 323 14.43 16.31 9.90
CA ARG A 323 13.31 16.20 10.87
C ARG A 323 13.59 16.87 12.22
N SER A 324 14.87 17.11 12.57
CA SER A 324 15.25 17.78 13.82
C SER A 324 15.32 19.31 13.70
N LEU A 325 15.32 19.84 12.47
CA LEU A 325 15.35 21.28 12.22
C LEU A 325 14.02 21.92 12.56
N LYS A 326 14.06 23.21 12.89
CA LYS A 326 12.85 24.01 13.05
C LYS A 326 12.20 24.29 11.69
N PRO A 327 10.88 24.49 11.62
CA PRO A 327 10.19 24.78 10.35
C PRO A 327 10.81 25.91 9.54
N GLU A 328 11.28 26.97 10.20
CA GLU A 328 11.88 28.15 9.56
C GLU A 328 13.23 27.84 8.90
N GLU A 329 13.92 26.80 9.36
CA GLU A 329 15.23 26.37 8.86
C GLU A 329 15.11 25.40 7.68
N LEU A 330 13.94 24.76 7.49
CA LEU A 330 13.74 23.73 6.46
C LEU A 330 13.98 24.24 5.04
N ALA A 331 13.72 25.52 4.75
CA ALA A 331 13.96 26.12 3.44
C ALA A 331 15.46 26.30 3.13
N HIS A 332 16.29 26.45 4.16
CA HIS A 332 17.72 26.73 4.07
C HIS A 332 18.53 25.71 4.87
N HIS A 333 18.11 24.45 4.81
CA HIS A 333 18.63 23.34 5.63
C HIS A 333 20.13 23.05 5.39
N GLY A 334 20.69 23.42 4.24
CA GLY A 334 22.12 23.27 3.92
C GLY A 334 22.59 21.81 3.73
N LEU A 335 21.67 20.84 3.76
CA LEU A 335 21.94 19.43 3.51
C LEU A 335 22.03 19.16 2.01
N LYS A 336 22.73 18.08 1.63
CA LYS A 336 22.83 17.65 0.24
C LYS A 336 22.13 16.32 0.07
N PHE A 337 21.24 16.22 -0.90
CA PHE A 337 20.52 15.00 -1.23
C PHE A 337 20.96 14.49 -2.60
N SER A 338 21.20 13.18 -2.69
CA SER A 338 21.48 12.53 -3.98
C SER A 338 20.20 12.17 -4.71
N ASP A 339 19.15 11.79 -3.97
CA ASP A 339 17.86 11.41 -4.52
C ASP A 339 17.05 12.67 -4.94
N PRO A 340 16.67 12.78 -6.23
CA PRO A 340 15.97 13.96 -6.73
C PRO A 340 14.54 14.12 -6.18
N ARG A 341 14.00 13.09 -5.51
CA ARG A 341 12.64 13.12 -4.95
C ARG A 341 12.56 13.94 -3.66
N ILE A 342 13.67 14.11 -2.93
CA ILE A 342 13.67 14.67 -1.59
C ILE A 342 13.30 16.17 -1.60
N GLU A 343 13.89 16.97 -2.49
CA GLU A 343 13.62 18.42 -2.54
C GLU A 343 12.16 18.74 -2.93
N PRO A 344 11.55 18.13 -3.97
CA PRO A 344 10.13 18.33 -4.24
C PRO A 344 9.23 17.82 -3.10
N LEU A 345 9.59 16.72 -2.44
CA LEU A 345 8.86 16.21 -1.29
C LEU A 345 8.93 17.17 -0.09
N LEU A 346 10.08 17.82 0.13
CA LEU A 346 10.29 18.81 1.18
C LEU A 346 9.46 20.07 0.93
N PHE A 347 9.35 20.49 -0.34
CA PHE A 347 8.44 21.56 -0.72
C PHE A 347 6.99 21.21 -0.36
N HIS A 348 6.50 20.00 -0.68
CA HIS A 348 5.14 19.57 -0.32
C HIS A 348 4.93 19.49 1.21
N TYR A 349 5.89 18.92 1.93
CA TYR A 349 5.86 18.82 3.39
C TYR A 349 5.76 20.19 4.05
N ARG A 350 6.64 21.14 3.67
CA ARG A 350 6.58 22.53 4.14
C ARG A 350 5.25 23.18 3.77
N ALA A 351 4.78 23.01 2.54
CA ALA A 351 3.58 23.67 2.08
C ALA A 351 2.29 23.17 2.75
N ARG A 352 2.27 21.91 3.19
CA ARG A 352 1.14 21.33 3.94
C ARG A 352 1.14 21.68 5.42
N HIS A 353 2.30 21.66 6.06
CA HIS A 353 2.38 21.68 7.52
C HIS A 353 2.92 22.98 8.09
N TYR A 354 3.64 23.76 7.28
CA TYR A 354 4.34 24.99 7.68
C TYR A 354 4.17 26.07 6.60
N ALA A 355 2.93 26.30 6.16
CA ALA A 355 2.62 27.18 5.03
C ALA A 355 3.09 28.63 5.24
N GLU A 356 3.21 29.06 6.50
CA GLU A 356 3.77 30.34 6.92
C GLU A 356 5.27 30.50 6.60
N THR A 357 6.00 29.40 6.42
CA THR A 357 7.43 29.42 6.05
C THR A 357 7.65 29.57 4.54
N LEU A 358 6.58 29.57 3.74
CA LEU A 358 6.67 29.69 2.29
C LEU A 358 6.86 31.14 1.87
N THR A 359 7.79 31.36 0.94
CA THR A 359 7.91 32.62 0.21
C THR A 359 6.68 32.87 -0.66
N ARG A 360 6.51 34.12 -1.13
CA ARG A 360 5.38 34.46 -2.03
C ARG A 360 5.33 33.59 -3.29
N ALA A 361 6.49 33.33 -3.90
CA ALA A 361 6.58 32.50 -5.09
C ALA A 361 6.18 31.04 -4.80
N GLU A 362 6.63 30.51 -3.66
CA GLU A 362 6.25 29.18 -3.18
C GLU A 362 4.76 29.07 -2.88
N GLN A 363 4.16 30.07 -2.24
CA GLN A 363 2.72 30.12 -1.97
C GLN A 363 1.91 30.09 -3.28
N VAL A 364 2.28 30.89 -4.28
CA VAL A 364 1.62 30.90 -5.59
C VAL A 364 1.78 29.55 -6.29
N ARG A 365 2.99 28.96 -6.25
CA ARG A 365 3.25 27.62 -6.79
C ARG A 365 2.37 26.55 -6.13
N TRP A 366 2.29 26.56 -4.80
CA TRP A 366 1.47 25.60 -4.04
C TRP A 366 -0.02 25.78 -4.30
N GLN A 367 -0.52 27.02 -4.31
CA GLN A 367 -1.92 27.31 -4.62
C GLN A 367 -2.31 26.83 -6.02
N LYS A 368 -1.45 27.07 -7.02
CA LYS A 368 -1.66 26.56 -8.38
C LYS A 368 -1.69 25.03 -8.41
N TYR A 369 -0.78 24.37 -7.70
CA TYR A 369 -0.77 22.91 -7.58
C TYR A 369 -2.07 22.40 -6.96
N CYS A 370 -2.50 22.95 -5.80
CA CYS A 370 -3.74 22.55 -5.14
C CYS A 370 -4.97 22.73 -6.05
N TYR A 371 -5.09 23.88 -6.72
CA TYR A 371 -6.19 24.16 -7.64
C TYR A 371 -6.24 23.13 -8.77
N GLN A 372 -5.10 22.84 -9.40
CA GLN A 372 -5.02 21.84 -10.47
C GLN A 372 -5.42 20.43 -9.99
N GLN A 373 -5.02 20.03 -8.77
CA GLN A 373 -5.41 18.73 -8.21
C GLN A 373 -6.91 18.66 -7.92
N LEU A 374 -7.50 19.74 -7.40
CA LEU A 374 -8.94 19.81 -7.10
C LEU A 374 -9.77 19.86 -8.38
N GLU A 375 -9.42 20.74 -9.33
CA GLU A 375 -10.10 20.91 -10.62
C GLU A 375 -10.11 19.59 -11.41
N ALA A 376 -8.99 18.86 -11.45
CA ALA A 376 -8.90 17.57 -12.13
C ALA A 376 -9.80 16.47 -11.54
N LYS A 377 -10.37 16.68 -10.35
CA LYS A 377 -11.23 15.71 -9.64
C LYS A 377 -12.64 16.24 -9.35
N ALA A 378 -12.91 17.52 -9.62
CA ALA A 378 -14.16 18.18 -9.24
C ALA A 378 -15.40 17.50 -9.84
N GLU A 379 -15.41 17.30 -11.17
CA GLU A 379 -16.55 16.68 -11.86
C GLU A 379 -16.84 15.25 -11.34
N ALA A 380 -15.79 14.43 -11.21
CA ALA A 380 -15.95 13.06 -10.71
C ALA A 380 -16.42 13.04 -9.24
N PHE A 381 -16.00 14.01 -8.43
CA PHE A 381 -16.47 14.15 -7.05
C PHE A 381 -17.95 14.55 -7.00
N GLU A 382 -18.37 15.54 -7.78
CA GLU A 382 -19.76 15.98 -7.87
C GLU A 382 -20.68 14.85 -8.31
N GLN A 383 -20.33 14.16 -9.40
CA GLN A 383 -21.08 12.99 -9.89
C GLN A 383 -21.19 11.89 -8.84
N ALA A 384 -20.11 11.62 -8.09
CA ALA A 384 -20.14 10.63 -7.02
C ALA A 384 -21.06 11.06 -5.87
N VAL A 385 -21.03 12.33 -5.46
CA VAL A 385 -21.92 12.86 -4.42
C VAL A 385 -23.38 12.77 -4.85
N ASP A 386 -23.71 13.14 -6.09
CA ASP A 386 -25.09 13.09 -6.61
C ASP A 386 -25.61 11.65 -6.65
N LEU A 387 -24.81 10.73 -7.22
CA LEU A 387 -25.15 9.30 -7.27
C LEU A 387 -25.40 8.74 -5.87
N LEU A 388 -24.50 9.03 -4.92
CA LEU A 388 -24.60 8.51 -3.56
C LEU A 388 -25.75 9.16 -2.78
N SER A 389 -26.05 10.44 -3.03
CA SER A 389 -27.19 11.13 -2.43
C SER A 389 -28.51 10.52 -2.92
N ALA A 390 -28.63 10.19 -4.20
CA ALA A 390 -29.78 9.48 -4.74
C ALA A 390 -29.90 8.06 -4.16
N GLN A 391 -28.78 7.33 -4.10
CA GLN A 391 -28.75 5.97 -3.56
C GLN A 391 -29.16 5.90 -2.08
N TYR A 392 -28.76 6.89 -1.28
CA TYR A 392 -28.97 6.90 0.17
C TYR A 392 -29.99 7.96 0.64
N HIS A 393 -30.90 8.41 -0.23
CA HIS A 393 -31.87 9.48 0.07
C HIS A 393 -32.70 9.24 1.35
N ASP A 394 -33.04 7.98 1.63
CA ASP A 394 -33.79 7.57 2.83
C ASP A 394 -32.91 7.35 4.08
N ASN A 395 -31.61 7.63 4.02
CA ASN A 395 -30.68 7.47 5.15
C ASN A 395 -30.17 8.86 5.61
N PRO A 396 -30.82 9.48 6.62
CA PRO A 396 -30.48 10.82 7.08
C PRO A 396 -29.02 10.98 7.50
N ASP A 397 -28.41 9.97 8.13
CA ASP A 397 -27.03 10.02 8.59
C ASP A 397 -26.04 10.07 7.42
N LYS A 398 -26.26 9.25 6.39
CA LYS A 398 -25.43 9.26 5.18
C LYS A 398 -25.60 10.54 4.38
N ILE A 399 -26.82 11.06 4.28
CA ILE A 399 -27.09 12.35 3.62
C ILE A 399 -26.40 13.50 4.35
N LYS A 400 -26.39 13.48 5.69
CA LYS A 400 -25.64 14.44 6.49
C LYS A 400 -24.14 14.38 6.19
N LEU A 401 -23.55 13.17 6.16
CA LEU A 401 -22.14 13.01 5.81
C LEU A 401 -21.80 13.55 4.40
N LEU A 402 -22.68 13.31 3.42
CA LEU A 402 -22.50 13.84 2.06
C LEU A 402 -22.61 15.37 2.04
N THR A 403 -23.55 15.93 2.79
CA THR A 403 -23.70 17.39 2.94
C THR A 403 -22.44 18.02 3.54
N ASP A 404 -21.89 17.42 4.60
CA ASP A 404 -20.66 17.87 5.24
C ASP A 404 -19.48 17.79 4.26
N LEU A 405 -19.36 16.71 3.48
CA LEU A 405 -18.31 16.56 2.48
C LEU A 405 -18.39 17.63 1.38
N THR A 406 -19.59 17.93 0.88
CA THR A 406 -19.81 18.98 -0.13
C THR A 406 -19.45 20.36 0.43
N ALA A 407 -19.85 20.66 1.67
CA ALA A 407 -19.48 21.90 2.33
C ALA A 407 -17.95 22.05 2.47
N TYR A 408 -17.25 20.96 2.79
CA TYR A 408 -15.79 20.95 2.88
C TYR A 408 -15.13 21.19 1.52
N ALA A 409 -15.61 20.53 0.45
CA ALA A 409 -15.11 20.74 -0.90
C ALA A 409 -15.29 22.21 -1.35
N ALA A 410 -16.46 22.79 -1.10
CA ALA A 410 -16.73 24.20 -1.38
C ALA A 410 -15.78 25.13 -0.62
N GLN A 411 -15.47 24.83 0.65
CA GLN A 411 -14.48 25.58 1.43
C GLN A 411 -13.08 25.50 0.83
N LEU A 412 -12.66 24.34 0.32
CA LEU A 412 -11.34 24.16 -0.29
C LEU A 412 -11.16 24.93 -1.60
N MET A 413 -12.24 25.10 -2.36
CA MET A 413 -12.24 25.84 -3.63
C MET A 413 -12.22 27.37 -3.44
N GLN A 414 -12.44 27.88 -2.22
CA GLN A 414 -12.37 29.32 -1.97
C GLN A 414 -10.94 29.85 -2.09
N PRO A 415 -10.72 31.01 -2.72
CA PRO A 415 -9.40 31.62 -2.82
C PRO A 415 -8.84 31.91 -1.43
N LYS A 416 -7.71 31.30 -1.07
CA LYS A 416 -7.03 31.61 0.18
C LYS A 416 -6.22 32.90 0.03
N ALA A 417 -6.49 33.86 0.91
CA ALA A 417 -5.67 35.07 1.01
C ALA A 417 -4.22 34.68 1.29
N THR A 418 -3.31 35.19 0.48
CA THR A 418 -1.88 34.97 0.62
C THR A 418 -1.37 35.84 1.76
N LYS A 419 -1.03 35.22 2.90
CA LYS A 419 -0.39 35.92 4.03
C LYS A 419 1.07 36.18 3.64
N SER A 420 1.39 37.41 3.27
CA SER A 420 2.79 37.81 3.13
C SER A 420 3.38 38.09 4.50
N VAL A 421 4.55 37.52 4.78
CA VAL A 421 5.49 38.16 5.69
C VAL A 421 6.24 39.15 4.81
N ASN A 422 5.81 40.41 4.79
CA ASN A 422 6.58 41.47 4.15
C ASN A 422 7.90 41.57 4.92
N SER A 423 9.02 41.15 4.32
CA SER A 423 10.31 41.58 4.83
C SER A 423 10.52 43.04 4.38
N PRO A 424 11.15 43.91 5.18
CA PRO A 424 11.44 45.29 4.79
C PRO A 424 12.20 45.39 3.45
N ALA A 425 13.04 44.39 3.16
CA ALA A 425 13.76 44.27 1.90
C ALA A 425 12.84 44.01 0.69
N SER A 426 11.65 43.43 0.90
CA SER A 426 10.65 43.17 -0.14
C SER A 426 9.97 44.47 -0.60
N GLU A 427 9.61 45.33 0.36
CA GLU A 427 8.95 46.61 0.08
C GLU A 427 9.92 47.60 -0.58
N LEU A 428 11.18 47.63 -0.14
CA LEU A 428 12.24 48.40 -0.77
C LEU A 428 12.45 47.98 -2.24
N LEU A 429 12.56 46.69 -2.51
CA LEU A 429 12.76 46.19 -3.88
C LEU A 429 11.56 46.52 -4.78
N VAL A 430 10.33 46.40 -4.27
CA VAL A 430 9.12 46.77 -5.03
C VAL A 430 9.08 48.27 -5.30
N SER A 431 9.48 49.10 -4.33
CA SER A 431 9.59 50.55 -4.52
C SER A 431 10.66 50.90 -5.56
N GLU A 432 11.82 50.26 -5.53
CA GLU A 432 12.91 50.49 -6.49
C GLU A 432 12.51 50.04 -7.90
N LEU A 433 11.81 48.92 -8.04
CA LEU A 433 11.30 48.44 -9.32
C LEU A 433 10.21 49.37 -9.89
N ASN A 434 9.32 49.90 -9.04
CA ASN A 434 8.31 50.87 -9.46
C ASN A 434 8.94 52.20 -9.91
N GLN A 435 9.92 52.72 -9.16
CA GLN A 435 10.67 53.91 -9.58
C GLN A 435 11.39 53.70 -10.92
N LEU A 436 11.95 52.51 -11.16
CA LEU A 436 12.59 52.18 -12.43
C LEU A 436 11.58 52.08 -13.58
N ALA A 437 10.36 51.60 -13.30
CA ALA A 437 9.29 51.50 -14.30
C ALA A 437 8.87 52.88 -14.81
N ASP A 438 8.82 53.88 -13.93
CA ASP A 438 8.42 55.25 -14.23
C ASP A 438 9.50 56.09 -14.95
N GLN A 439 10.74 55.59 -15.02
CA GLN A 439 11.80 56.25 -15.77
C GLN A 439 11.62 56.07 -17.29
N GLY A 440 11.86 57.14 -18.06
CA GLY A 440 11.81 57.16 -19.53
C GLY A 440 12.99 56.46 -20.21
N LEU A 441 13.44 55.32 -19.67
CA LEU A 441 14.57 54.55 -20.18
C LEU A 441 14.19 53.67 -21.38
N SER A 442 15.17 53.38 -22.24
CA SER A 442 15.03 52.40 -23.31
C SER A 442 14.79 50.99 -22.74
N LYS A 443 14.15 50.11 -23.52
CA LYS A 443 13.85 48.74 -23.09
C LYS A 443 15.11 47.95 -22.69
N ALA A 444 16.23 48.18 -23.38
CA ALA A 444 17.51 47.51 -23.09
C ALA A 444 18.10 48.00 -21.75
N ASP A 445 18.01 49.30 -21.47
CA ASP A 445 18.53 49.89 -20.24
C ASP A 445 17.68 49.52 -19.02
N LYS A 446 16.34 49.44 -19.17
CA LYS A 446 15.46 48.92 -18.12
C LYS A 446 15.78 47.48 -17.77
N LEU A 447 15.98 46.60 -18.76
CA LEU A 447 16.35 45.19 -18.54
C LEU A 447 17.69 45.07 -17.78
N LYS A 448 18.68 45.89 -18.13
CA LYS A 448 19.97 45.91 -17.45
C LYS A 448 19.85 46.39 -15.99
N ALA A 449 19.05 47.42 -15.74
CA ALA A 449 18.83 47.96 -14.40
C ALA A 449 17.98 47.04 -13.51
N ILE A 450 16.98 46.33 -14.06
CA ILE A 450 16.25 45.26 -13.37
C ILE A 450 17.22 44.15 -12.97
N GLY A 451 18.10 43.72 -13.87
CA GLY A 451 19.13 42.71 -13.57
C GLY A 451 20.07 43.14 -12.43
N ALA A 452 20.45 44.41 -12.38
CA ALA A 452 21.29 44.95 -11.31
C ALA A 452 20.56 45.03 -9.94
N LEU A 453 19.27 45.35 -9.93
CA LEU A 453 18.44 45.37 -8.70
C LEU A 453 18.21 43.97 -8.15
N LEU A 454 17.99 42.98 -9.03
CA LEU A 454 17.77 41.58 -8.63
C LEU A 454 19.06 40.89 -8.16
N ASN A 455 20.24 41.32 -8.65
CA ASN A 455 21.55 40.79 -8.23
C ASN A 455 22.12 41.42 -6.94
N LYS A 456 21.42 42.39 -6.32
CA LYS A 456 21.79 42.97 -5.02
C LYS A 456 21.26 42.18 -3.81
N LYS A 457 20.61 41.04 -4.05
CA LYS A 457 20.10 40.13 -3.00
C LYS A 457 21.12 39.10 -2.56
#